data_AF-A0A4Y8R8U2-F1
#
_entry.id   AF-A0A4Y8R8U2-F1
#
_cell.length_a   1.000
_cell.length_b   1.000
_cell.length_c   1.000
_cell.angle_alpha   90.00
_cell.angle_beta   90.00
_cell.angle_gamma   90.00
#
_symmetry.space_group_name_H-M   'P 1'
#
loop_
_entity.id
_entity.type
_entity.pdbx_description
1 polymer ?
#
loop_
_entity_poly.entity_id
_entity_poly.type
_entity_poly.pdbx_seq_one_letter_code
_entity_poly.pdbx_strand_id
1 'polypeptide(L)'
;MRVQKKDVVIEIADALGREAPKMSTGSTEPRTIFDMVNKELALGLSTELTKPQIAQAIVESTGEVWAPDFESRGGTVTLKGLQAVRDAVRFYVD
;
A
#
# COMPACT_ATOMS: atom_id res chain seq x y z
N MET A 1 -16.07 -13.84 6.18
CA MET A 1 -14.90 -14.14 5.32
C MET A 1 -13.69 -13.41 5.89
N ARG A 2 -12.53 -14.05 6.03
CA ARG A 2 -11.31 -13.42 6.58
C ARG A 2 -10.56 -12.72 5.43
N VAL A 3 -10.46 -11.40 5.47
CA VAL A 3 -9.71 -10.59 4.49
C VAL A 3 -8.23 -10.97 4.54
N GLN A 4 -7.64 -11.19 3.37
CA GLN A 4 -6.22 -11.48 3.19
C GLN A 4 -5.51 -10.32 2.51
N LYS A 5 -4.19 -10.22 2.66
CA LYS A 5 -3.39 -9.17 2.01
C LYS A 5 -3.57 -9.12 0.50
N LYS A 6 -3.67 -10.30 -0.14
CA LYS A 6 -3.91 -10.40 -1.59
C LYS A 6 -5.19 -9.67 -2.01
N ASP A 7 -6.23 -9.73 -1.19
CA ASP A 7 -7.53 -9.14 -1.50
C ASP A 7 -7.39 -7.61 -1.47
N VAL A 8 -6.65 -7.09 -0.47
CA VAL A 8 -6.37 -5.65 -0.37
C VAL A 8 -5.45 -5.14 -1.50
N VAL A 9 -4.47 -5.93 -1.93
CA VAL A 9 -3.64 -5.57 -3.11
C VAL A 9 -4.50 -5.46 -4.37
N ILE A 10 -5.44 -6.38 -4.57
CA ILE A 10 -6.39 -6.33 -5.69
C ILE A 10 -7.27 -5.08 -5.58
N GLU A 11 -7.85 -4.82 -4.41
CA GLU A 11 -8.67 -3.62 -4.18
C GLU A 11 -7.92 -2.31 -4.48
N ILE A 12 -6.63 -2.22 -4.13
CA ILE A 12 -5.79 -1.05 -4.45
C ILE A 12 -5.60 -0.90 -5.96
N ALA A 13 -5.25 -1.98 -6.65
CA ALA A 13 -4.99 -1.93 -8.09
C ALA A 13 -6.28 -1.63 -8.89
N ASP A 14 -7.39 -2.23 -8.49
CA ASP A 14 -8.71 -1.98 -9.08
C ASP A 14 -9.12 -0.51 -8.92
N ALA A 15 -8.89 0.10 -7.75
CA ALA A 15 -9.17 1.52 -7.51
C ALA A 15 -8.35 2.45 -8.43
N LEU A 16 -7.15 2.02 -8.84
CA LEU A 16 -6.30 2.75 -9.79
C LEU A 16 -6.60 2.39 -11.27
N GLY A 17 -7.54 1.49 -11.54
CA GLY A 17 -7.81 0.99 -12.89
C GLY A 17 -6.61 0.26 -13.50
N ARG A 18 -5.90 -0.53 -12.68
CA ARG A 18 -4.68 -1.29 -13.06
C ARG A 18 -4.81 -2.76 -12.67
N GLU A 19 -4.03 -3.61 -13.32
CA GLU A 19 -3.93 -5.02 -12.94
C GLU A 19 -3.11 -5.17 -11.67
N ALA A 20 -3.63 -5.98 -10.72
CA ALA A 20 -2.94 -6.25 -9.48
C ALA A 20 -1.60 -6.97 -9.71
N PRO A 21 -0.49 -6.50 -9.12
CA PRO A 21 0.79 -7.18 -9.22
C PRO A 21 0.72 -8.55 -8.55
N LYS A 22 1.45 -9.52 -9.10
CA LYS A 22 1.58 -10.86 -8.51
C LYS A 22 2.19 -10.77 -7.11
N MET A 23 1.54 -11.40 -6.13
CA MET A 23 2.05 -11.53 -4.76
C MET A 23 3.45 -12.19 -4.75
N SER A 24 4.32 -11.77 -3.83
CA SER A 24 5.64 -12.38 -3.69
C SER A 24 5.58 -13.77 -3.03
N THR A 25 6.72 -14.45 -2.94
CA THR A 25 6.86 -15.65 -2.12
C THR A 25 6.43 -15.36 -0.68
N GLY A 26 5.63 -16.24 -0.07
CA GLY A 26 5.19 -16.13 1.32
C GLY A 26 4.01 -15.20 1.61
N SER A 27 3.18 -14.84 0.61
CA SER A 27 1.96 -14.01 0.81
C SER A 27 2.20 -12.58 1.29
N THR A 28 3.41 -12.06 1.09
CA THR A 28 3.76 -10.67 1.36
C THR A 28 3.39 -9.79 0.16
N GLU A 29 2.94 -8.58 0.45
CA GLU A 29 2.65 -7.55 -0.53
C GLU A 29 3.90 -7.23 -1.38
N PRO A 30 3.77 -7.22 -2.72
CA PRO A 30 4.89 -6.90 -3.58
C PRO A 30 5.19 -5.41 -3.47
N ARG A 31 6.47 -5.01 -3.49
CA ARG A 31 6.83 -3.58 -3.43
C ARG A 31 6.16 -2.77 -4.55
N THR A 32 6.01 -3.42 -5.72
CA THR A 32 5.44 -2.83 -6.93
C THR A 32 4.05 -2.27 -6.75
N ILE A 33 3.25 -2.72 -5.76
CA ILE A 33 1.95 -2.10 -5.49
C ILE A 33 2.11 -0.66 -5.00
N PHE A 34 3.10 -0.38 -4.13
CA PHE A 34 3.35 0.95 -3.62
C PHE A 34 3.97 1.86 -4.66
N ASP A 35 4.89 1.33 -5.48
CA ASP A 35 5.48 2.07 -6.60
C ASP A 35 4.39 2.44 -7.63
N MET A 36 3.44 1.53 -7.88
CA MET A 36 2.27 1.79 -8.72
C MET A 36 1.41 2.93 -8.13
N VAL A 37 1.07 2.86 -6.85
CA VAL A 37 0.31 3.93 -6.18
C VAL A 37 1.02 5.29 -6.30
N ASN A 38 2.31 5.34 -5.96
CA ASN A 38 3.11 6.57 -6.07
C ASN A 38 3.11 7.15 -7.49
N LYS A 39 3.22 6.28 -8.50
CA LYS A 39 3.21 6.69 -9.91
C LYS A 39 1.85 7.19 -10.37
N GLU A 40 0.78 6.41 -10.14
CA GLU A 40 -0.56 6.73 -10.65
C GLU A 40 -1.18 7.93 -9.94
N LEU A 41 -0.86 8.14 -8.67
CA LEU A 41 -1.32 9.32 -7.89
C LEU A 41 -0.33 10.50 -7.96
N ALA A 42 0.77 10.36 -8.70
CA ALA A 42 1.80 11.39 -8.86
C ALA A 42 2.33 12.00 -7.55
N LEU A 43 2.50 11.18 -6.51
CA LEU A 43 2.88 11.65 -5.16
C LEU A 43 4.35 12.13 -5.06
N GLY A 44 5.18 11.83 -6.06
CA GLY A 44 6.57 12.29 -6.11
C GLY A 44 7.48 11.66 -5.06
N LEU A 45 7.11 10.51 -4.50
CA LEU A 45 7.89 9.82 -3.47
C LEU A 45 9.15 9.19 -4.08
N SER A 46 10.24 9.18 -3.31
CA SER A 46 11.52 8.61 -3.71
C SER A 46 11.45 7.09 -3.92
N THR A 47 12.11 6.60 -4.96
CA THR A 47 12.27 5.17 -5.24
C THR A 47 13.18 4.44 -4.25
N GLU A 48 13.95 5.18 -3.46
CA GLU A 48 14.88 4.63 -2.45
C GLU A 48 14.20 4.30 -1.11
N LEU A 49 12.93 4.70 -0.92
CA LEU A 49 12.19 4.40 0.31
C LEU A 49 12.00 2.90 0.49
N THR A 50 12.11 2.37 1.70
CA THR A 50 11.72 0.98 1.99
C THR A 50 10.21 0.76 1.81
N LYS A 51 9.73 -0.49 1.82
CA LYS A 51 8.28 -0.78 1.70
C LYS A 51 7.44 -0.07 2.78
N PRO A 52 7.82 -0.09 4.07
CA PRO A 52 7.04 0.62 5.08
C PRO A 52 7.12 2.13 4.90
N GLN A 53 8.28 2.68 4.54
CA GLN A 53 8.42 4.12 4.33
C GLN A 53 7.55 4.66 3.19
N ILE A 54 7.48 3.96 2.05
CA ILE A 54 6.59 4.38 0.96
C ILE A 54 5.11 4.22 1.34
N ALA A 55 4.75 3.15 2.06
CA ALA A 55 3.39 2.94 2.53
C ALA A 55 2.95 4.01 3.54
N GLN A 56 3.83 4.36 4.48
CA GLN A 56 3.65 5.45 5.43
C GLN A 56 3.42 6.77 4.70
N ALA A 57 4.30 7.12 3.76
CA ALA A 57 4.19 8.37 3.02
C ALA A 57 2.89 8.47 2.21
N ILE A 58 2.39 7.35 1.66
CA ILE A 58 1.07 7.31 0.98
C ILE A 58 -0.07 7.58 1.96
N VAL A 59 -0.05 6.99 3.16
CA VAL A 59 -1.10 7.23 4.16
C VAL A 59 -1.06 8.68 4.63
N GLU A 60 0.13 9.17 4.99
CA GLU A 60 0.31 10.52 5.51
C GLU A 60 0.04 11.62 4.47
N SER A 61 0.11 11.32 3.17
CA SER A 61 -0.25 12.28 2.11
C SER A 61 -1.74 12.65 2.10
N THR A 62 -2.58 11.86 2.77
CA THR A 62 -4.02 12.14 2.96
C THR A 62 -4.34 12.84 4.29
N GLY A 63 -3.32 13.11 5.12
CA GLY A 63 -3.47 13.68 6.46
C GLY A 63 -3.70 12.65 7.58
N GLU A 64 -3.80 11.37 7.24
CA GLU A 64 -3.89 10.27 8.21
C GLU A 64 -2.54 9.96 8.87
N VAL A 65 -2.57 9.32 10.04
CA VAL A 65 -1.35 8.99 10.80
C VAL A 65 -0.95 7.53 10.60
N TRP A 66 0.33 7.26 10.32
CA TRP A 66 0.84 5.90 10.26
C TRP A 66 1.03 5.29 11.65
N ALA A 67 0.23 4.28 11.98
CA ALA A 67 0.26 3.64 13.29
C ALA A 67 1.41 2.62 13.43
N PRO A 68 1.97 2.41 14.65
CA PRO A 68 3.06 1.46 14.86
C PRO A 68 2.74 0.00 14.49
N ASP A 69 1.47 -0.40 14.45
CA ASP A 69 1.05 -1.76 14.06
C ASP A 69 0.78 -1.91 12.55
N PHE A 70 1.05 -0.87 11.75
CA PHE A 70 0.96 -0.91 10.30
C PHE A 70 2.20 -1.50 9.63
N GLU A 71 3.30 -1.63 10.38
CA GLU A 71 4.51 -2.32 9.96
C GLU A 71 4.92 -3.40 10.96
N SER A 72 5.65 -4.40 10.47
CA SER A 72 6.26 -5.44 11.31
C SER A 72 7.72 -5.10 11.60
N ARG A 73 8.28 -5.66 12.68
CA ARG A 73 9.72 -5.55 13.00
C ARG A 73 10.65 -6.04 11.88
N GLY A 74 10.14 -6.83 10.93
CA GLY A 74 10.89 -7.33 9.77
C GLY A 74 10.87 -6.42 8.54
N GLY A 75 10.33 -5.20 8.64
CA GLY A 75 10.29 -4.24 7.52
C GLY A 75 9.23 -4.58 6.45
N THR A 76 8.14 -5.24 6.85
CA THR A 76 6.98 -5.51 5.99
C THR A 76 5.78 -4.70 6.42
N VAL A 77 4.86 -4.40 5.51
CA VAL A 77 3.59 -3.77 5.86
C VAL A 77 2.64 -4.83 6.39
N THR A 78 1.90 -4.57 7.48
CA THR A 78 0.91 -5.52 8.01
C THR A 78 -0.37 -5.50 7.16
N LEU A 79 -1.34 -6.37 7.45
CA LEU A 79 -2.64 -6.28 6.78
C LEU A 79 -3.32 -4.92 7.08
N LYS A 80 -3.21 -4.43 8.31
CA LYS A 80 -3.79 -3.14 8.72
C LYS A 80 -3.13 -1.98 7.99
N GLY A 81 -1.79 -1.97 7.91
CA GLY A 81 -1.09 -0.95 7.15
C GLY A 81 -1.45 -0.94 5.68
N LEU A 82 -1.66 -2.13 5.08
CA LEU A 82 -2.09 -2.23 3.68
C LEU A 82 -3.53 -1.74 3.48
N GLN A 83 -4.42 -1.97 4.46
CA GLN A 83 -5.77 -1.42 4.45
C GLN A 83 -5.76 0.11 4.56
N ALA A 84 -4.89 0.68 5.39
CA ALA A 84 -4.70 2.13 5.46
C ALA A 84 -4.22 2.71 4.12
N VAL A 85 -3.29 2.02 3.43
CA VAL A 85 -2.88 2.41 2.07
C VAL A 85 -4.04 2.36 1.09
N ARG A 86 -4.88 1.32 1.14
CA ARG A 86 -6.09 1.24 0.31
C ARG A 86 -7.03 2.41 0.57
N ASP A 87 -7.27 2.74 1.83
CA ASP A 87 -8.18 3.82 2.20
C ASP A 87 -7.61 5.17 1.74
N ALA A 88 -6.29 5.37 1.83
CA ALA A 88 -5.60 6.53 1.27
C ALA A 88 -5.72 6.59 -0.27
N VAL A 89 -5.61 5.47 -0.98
CA VAL A 89 -5.81 5.44 -2.44
C VAL A 89 -7.24 5.85 -2.80
N ARG A 90 -8.24 5.32 -2.09
CA ARG A 90 -9.65 5.67 -2.28
C ARG A 90 -9.92 7.15 -2.07
N PHE A 91 -9.29 7.77 -1.07
CA PHE A 91 -9.38 9.22 -0.85
C PHE A 91 -9.00 10.05 -2.10
N TYR A 92 -8.11 9.56 -2.98
CA TYR A 92 -7.73 10.28 -4.20
C TYR A 92 -8.63 10.01 -5.41
N VAL A 93 -9.34 8.87 -5.44
CA VAL A 93 -10.08 8.41 -6.62
C VAL A 93 -11.61 8.45 -6.46
N ASP A 94 -12.10 8.61 -5.23
CA ASP A 94 -13.51 8.85 -4.90
C ASP A 94 -13.85 10.36 -4.92
#